data_AF-A0A9E6SXK2-F1
#
_entry.id   AF-A0A9E6SXK2-F1
#
_cell.length_a   1.000
_cell.length_b   1.000
_cell.length_c   1.000
_cell.angle_alpha   90.00
_cell.angle_beta   90.00
_cell.angle_gamma   90.00
#
_symmetry.space_group_name_H-M   'P 1'
#
loop_
_entity.id
_entity.type
_entity.pdbx_description
1 polymer ?
#
loop_
_entity_poly.entity_id
_entity_poly.type
_entity_poly.pdbx_seq_one_letter_code
_entity_poly.pdbx_strand_id
1 'polypeptide(L)'
;MIFVINLIKVWIFVAFYLFVICLASKPALASETSAEQLSHEEVEELFAKAKVKNLYQDPIWIALIHSNNGTPEITDKGFLLSHSGFSLSEELKKTLEFLYQGNPGNVCRFPARYFWLQQQLPLPKLPLESCPDLIRFRKKAPMEHISLVYASETASQPAGILGHAFLKISGMNDQGQGVSHAISFYTDTNTINFPKLFFDSLVTGMVTTRPP
;
A
#
# COMPACT_ATOMS: atom_id res chain seq x y z
N MET A 1 -75.07 18.45 21.48
CA MET A 1 -74.45 18.53 20.13
C MET A 1 -73.14 19.35 20.09
N ILE A 2 -73.00 20.43 20.87
CA ILE A 2 -71.80 21.31 20.84
C ILE A 2 -70.55 20.64 21.46
N PHE A 3 -70.73 19.79 22.48
CA PHE A 3 -69.62 19.12 23.17
C PHE A 3 -68.84 18.12 22.29
N VAL A 4 -69.54 17.41 21.39
CA VAL A 4 -68.93 16.41 20.50
C VAL A 4 -68.09 17.07 19.41
N ILE A 5 -68.50 18.25 18.94
CA ILE A 5 -67.79 19.02 17.90
C ILE A 5 -66.48 19.60 18.44
N ASN A 6 -66.46 20.03 19.70
CA ASN A 6 -65.23 20.53 20.34
C ASN A 6 -64.21 19.43 20.59
N LEU A 7 -64.65 18.22 20.95
CA LEU A 7 -63.75 17.07 21.07
C LEU A 7 -63.10 16.73 19.73
N ILE A 8 -63.87 16.67 18.63
CA ILE A 8 -63.32 16.37 17.30
C ILE A 8 -62.28 17.42 16.86
N LYS A 9 -62.52 18.71 17.13
CA LYS A 9 -61.56 19.78 16.84
C LYS A 9 -60.26 19.64 17.63
N VAL A 10 -60.32 19.28 18.90
CA VAL A 10 -59.12 19.08 19.74
C VAL A 10 -58.28 17.93 19.20
N TRP A 11 -58.90 16.82 18.81
CA TRP A 11 -58.18 15.66 18.25
C TRP A 11 -57.56 15.95 16.88
N ILE A 12 -58.22 16.75 16.03
CA ILE A 12 -57.66 17.19 14.75
C ILE A 12 -56.45 18.10 14.96
N PHE A 13 -56.51 19.04 15.92
CA PHE A 13 -55.37 19.91 16.24
C PHE A 13 -54.20 19.14 16.85
N VAL A 14 -54.46 18.16 17.71
CA VAL A 14 -53.41 17.30 18.29
C VAL A 14 -52.77 16.42 17.22
N ALA A 15 -53.56 15.83 16.32
CA ALA A 15 -53.05 15.04 15.20
C ALA A 15 -52.22 15.88 14.22
N PHE A 16 -52.67 17.11 13.91
CA PHE A 16 -51.94 18.03 13.04
C PHE A 16 -50.64 18.51 13.70
N TYR A 17 -50.67 18.79 15.01
CA TYR A 17 -49.48 19.20 15.77
C TYR A 17 -48.45 18.07 15.88
N LEU A 18 -48.90 16.82 16.12
CA LEU A 18 -48.05 15.64 16.11
C LEU A 18 -47.45 15.36 14.72
N PHE A 19 -48.21 15.59 13.64
CA PHE A 19 -47.72 15.44 12.26
C PHE A 19 -46.67 16.51 11.89
N VAL A 20 -46.85 17.76 12.33
CA VAL A 20 -45.88 18.85 12.12
C VAL A 20 -44.59 18.61 12.92
N ILE A 21 -44.68 18.11 14.16
CA ILE A 21 -43.50 17.74 14.95
C ILE A 21 -42.71 16.61 14.26
N CYS A 22 -43.41 15.63 13.67
CA CYS A 22 -42.77 14.51 12.97
C CYS A 22 -42.08 14.93 11.65
N LEU A 23 -42.57 15.98 10.97
CA LEU A 23 -41.90 16.59 9.81
C LEU A 23 -40.70 17.47 10.21
N ALA A 24 -40.72 18.06 11.40
CA ALA A 24 -39.64 18.89 11.92
C ALA A 24 -38.49 18.08 12.54
N SER A 25 -38.73 16.84 12.96
CA SER A 25 -37.67 15.88 13.24
C SER A 25 -37.06 15.41 11.93
N LYS A 26 -36.07 16.15 11.43
CA LYS A 26 -35.07 15.56 10.53
C LYS A 26 -34.54 14.32 11.26
N PRO A 27 -34.61 13.11 10.68
CA PRO A 27 -33.84 12.01 11.22
C PRO A 27 -32.39 12.50 11.20
N ALA A 28 -31.80 12.64 12.38
CA ALA A 28 -30.36 12.74 12.50
C ALA A 28 -29.86 11.45 11.88
N LEU A 29 -29.39 11.55 10.63
CA LEU A 29 -28.69 10.47 9.96
C LEU A 29 -27.48 10.19 10.86
N ALA A 30 -27.62 9.18 11.71
CA ALA A 30 -26.51 8.60 12.40
C ALA A 30 -25.54 8.20 11.30
N SER A 31 -24.44 8.93 11.19
CA SER A 31 -23.29 8.49 10.43
C SER A 31 -22.78 7.27 11.14
N GLU A 32 -23.30 6.10 10.76
CA GLU A 32 -22.64 4.84 11.05
C GLU A 32 -21.22 4.99 10.49
N THR A 33 -20.23 4.65 11.31
CA THR A 33 -18.83 4.56 10.92
C THR A 33 -18.71 3.52 9.82
N SER A 34 -18.94 3.92 8.57
CA SER A 34 -18.70 3.09 7.39
C SER A 34 -17.19 2.95 7.25
N ALA A 35 -16.72 1.73 7.00
CA ALA A 35 -15.38 1.48 6.48
C ALA A 35 -15.05 2.53 5.39
N GLU A 36 -13.82 3.06 5.40
CA GLU A 36 -13.35 4.06 4.44
C GLU A 36 -13.38 3.44 3.03
N GLN A 37 -14.51 3.59 2.34
CA GLN A 37 -14.81 3.06 1.03
C GLN A 37 -14.82 4.21 0.04
N LEU A 38 -14.04 4.06 -1.03
CA LEU A 38 -14.10 4.98 -2.15
C LEU A 38 -15.14 4.50 -3.14
N SER A 39 -15.93 5.45 -3.64
CA SER A 39 -16.82 5.21 -4.78
C SER A 39 -16.01 4.92 -6.05
N HIS A 40 -16.64 4.29 -7.03
CA HIS A 40 -15.99 4.02 -8.31
C HIS A 40 -15.48 5.30 -8.99
N GLU A 41 -16.21 6.41 -8.85
CA GLU A 41 -15.84 7.72 -9.42
C GLU A 41 -14.56 8.28 -8.78
N GLU A 42 -14.42 8.20 -7.46
CA GLU A 42 -13.22 8.65 -6.75
C GLU A 42 -11.98 7.81 -7.13
N VAL A 43 -12.16 6.49 -7.29
CA VAL A 43 -11.07 5.61 -7.75
C VAL A 43 -10.64 5.95 -9.17
N GLU A 44 -11.59 6.22 -10.08
CA GLU A 44 -11.26 6.65 -11.45
C GLU A 44 -10.55 8.01 -11.45
N GLU A 45 -10.93 8.96 -10.59
CA GLU A 45 -10.25 10.25 -10.47
C GLU A 45 -8.80 10.08 -9.99
N LEU A 46 -8.58 9.27 -8.95
CA LEU A 46 -7.24 8.94 -8.45
C LEU A 46 -6.41 8.24 -9.52
N PHE A 47 -7.00 7.32 -10.28
CA PHE A 47 -6.32 6.63 -11.36
C PHE A 47 -5.98 7.56 -12.53
N ALA A 48 -6.86 8.52 -12.86
CA ALA A 48 -6.57 9.56 -13.85
C ALA A 48 -5.36 10.41 -13.42
N LYS A 49 -5.29 10.80 -12.14
CA LYS A 49 -4.11 11.49 -11.57
C LYS A 49 -2.85 10.63 -11.66
N ALA A 50 -2.96 9.33 -11.37
CA ALA A 50 -1.85 8.38 -11.50
C ALA A 50 -1.34 8.27 -12.95
N LYS A 51 -2.26 8.28 -13.93
CA LYS A 51 -1.93 8.26 -15.36
C LYS A 51 -1.19 9.51 -15.81
N VAL A 52 -1.66 10.69 -15.39
CA VAL A 52 -1.01 11.97 -15.72
C VAL A 52 0.43 12.01 -15.19
N LYS A 53 0.65 11.45 -14.00
CA LYS A 53 1.98 11.32 -13.40
C LYS A 53 2.80 10.13 -13.93
N ASN A 54 2.24 9.31 -14.82
CA ASN A 54 2.85 8.10 -15.36
C ASN A 54 3.35 7.11 -14.29
N LEU A 55 2.63 7.01 -13.16
CA LEU A 55 3.05 6.23 -11.99
C LEU A 55 3.23 4.73 -12.29
N TYR A 56 2.51 4.19 -13.27
CA TYR A 56 2.62 2.78 -13.64
C TYR A 56 3.93 2.44 -14.35
N GLN A 57 4.71 3.43 -14.81
CA GLN A 57 6.07 3.22 -15.35
C GLN A 57 7.16 3.60 -14.34
N ASP A 58 6.77 4.01 -13.13
CA ASP A 58 7.75 4.36 -12.11
C ASP A 58 8.59 3.12 -11.73
N PRO A 59 9.93 3.24 -11.65
CA PRO A 59 10.79 2.11 -11.30
C PRO A 59 10.42 1.47 -9.95
N ILE A 60 9.97 2.25 -8.98
CA ILE A 60 9.54 1.75 -7.67
C ILE A 60 8.26 0.94 -7.82
N TRP A 61 7.30 1.40 -8.64
CA TRP A 61 6.09 0.63 -8.92
C TRP A 61 6.40 -0.69 -9.61
N ILE A 62 7.25 -0.67 -10.64
CA ILE A 62 7.67 -1.87 -11.38
C ILE A 62 8.33 -2.88 -10.43
N ALA A 63 9.20 -2.41 -9.52
CA ALA A 63 9.82 -3.23 -8.49
C ALA A 63 8.81 -3.82 -7.49
N LEU A 64 7.84 -3.03 -7.01
CA LEU A 64 6.77 -3.48 -6.10
C LEU A 64 5.86 -4.55 -6.71
N ILE A 65 5.71 -4.56 -8.04
CA ILE A 65 4.92 -5.54 -8.79
C ILE A 65 5.78 -6.73 -9.25
N HIS A 66 7.10 -6.69 -9.04
CA HIS A 66 8.03 -7.69 -9.58
C HIS A 66 7.80 -7.90 -11.08
N SER A 67 7.79 -6.81 -11.85
CA SER A 67 7.66 -6.88 -13.30
C SER A 67 9.00 -6.60 -13.99
N ASN A 68 9.29 -7.37 -15.03
CA ASN A 68 10.45 -7.19 -15.90
C ASN A 68 9.97 -6.98 -17.33
N ASN A 69 10.39 -5.90 -17.97
CA ASN A 69 10.00 -5.58 -19.37
C ASN A 69 8.49 -5.68 -19.64
N GLY A 70 7.65 -5.37 -18.65
CA GLY A 70 6.18 -5.43 -18.76
C GLY A 70 5.58 -6.82 -18.59
N THR A 71 6.36 -7.84 -18.22
CA THR A 71 5.86 -9.15 -17.80
C THR A 71 5.97 -9.30 -16.28
N PRO A 72 4.98 -9.90 -15.59
CA PRO A 72 5.04 -10.15 -14.17
C PRO A 72 5.86 -11.42 -13.89
N GLU A 73 6.81 -11.36 -12.98
CA GLU A 73 7.61 -12.52 -12.56
C GLU A 73 6.83 -13.39 -11.57
N ILE A 74 5.96 -12.78 -10.77
CA ILE A 74 5.08 -13.46 -9.82
C ILE A 74 3.68 -13.54 -10.41
N THR A 75 3.25 -14.75 -10.78
CA THR A 75 1.94 -15.03 -11.40
C THR A 75 0.89 -15.55 -10.42
N ASP A 76 1.22 -15.60 -9.13
CA ASP A 76 0.29 -16.04 -8.09
C ASP A 76 -0.94 -15.12 -7.99
N LYS A 77 -2.13 -15.72 -7.91
CA LYS A 77 -3.41 -15.00 -7.81
C LYS A 77 -3.55 -14.20 -6.50
N GLY A 78 -2.83 -14.62 -5.47
CA GLY A 78 -2.65 -13.93 -4.20
C GLY A 78 -1.76 -12.70 -4.30
N PHE A 79 -0.98 -12.53 -5.38
CA PHE A 79 -0.11 -11.37 -5.56
C PHE A 79 -0.55 -10.46 -6.72
N LEU A 80 -0.95 -11.02 -7.85
CA LEU A 80 -1.33 -10.29 -9.06
C LEU A 80 -2.85 -10.07 -9.11
N LEU A 81 -3.32 -8.83 -8.97
CA LEU A 81 -4.75 -8.50 -8.89
C LEU A 81 -5.44 -8.51 -10.27
N SER A 82 -4.73 -8.11 -11.32
CA SER A 82 -5.23 -8.05 -12.71
C SER A 82 -5.25 -9.41 -13.42
N HIS A 83 -4.65 -10.44 -12.84
CA HIS A 83 -4.63 -11.83 -13.34
C HIS A 83 -4.28 -11.92 -14.84
N SER A 84 -5.19 -12.43 -15.68
CA SER A 84 -4.98 -12.62 -17.12
C SER A 84 -5.00 -11.32 -17.94
N GLY A 85 -5.52 -10.23 -17.37
CA GLY A 85 -5.55 -8.90 -17.99
C GLY A 85 -4.38 -8.03 -17.59
N PHE A 86 -3.24 -8.63 -17.22
CA PHE A 86 -2.12 -7.89 -16.65
C PHE A 86 -1.58 -6.80 -17.57
N SER A 87 -1.54 -5.60 -17.01
CA SER A 87 -0.65 -4.53 -17.43
C SER A 87 -0.26 -3.74 -16.19
N LEU A 88 0.88 -3.06 -16.20
CA LEU A 88 1.30 -2.22 -15.07
C LEU A 88 0.25 -1.18 -14.68
N SER A 89 -0.46 -0.64 -15.67
CA SER A 89 -1.53 0.34 -15.48
C SER A 89 -2.78 -0.30 -14.88
N GLU A 90 -3.19 -1.45 -15.40
CA GLU A 90 -4.36 -2.18 -14.88
C GLU A 90 -4.12 -2.70 -13.46
N GLU A 91 -2.91 -3.18 -13.16
CA GLU A 91 -2.55 -3.61 -11.81
C GLU A 91 -2.58 -2.44 -10.81
N LEU A 92 -2.18 -1.23 -11.23
CA LEU A 92 -2.27 -0.03 -10.40
C LEU A 92 -3.73 0.33 -10.12
N LYS A 93 -4.58 0.30 -11.16
CA LYS A 93 -6.02 0.53 -11.02
C LYS A 93 -6.65 -0.49 -10.07
N LYS A 94 -6.40 -1.78 -10.29
CA LYS A 94 -6.90 -2.88 -9.44
C LYS A 94 -6.39 -2.79 -8.02
N THR A 95 -5.17 -2.28 -7.82
CA THR A 95 -4.64 -2.01 -6.48
C THR A 95 -5.44 -0.91 -5.78
N LEU A 96 -5.74 0.21 -6.45
CA LEU A 96 -6.59 1.27 -5.88
C LEU A 96 -7.99 0.75 -5.55
N GLU A 97 -8.62 0.01 -6.47
CA GLU A 97 -9.93 -0.62 -6.24
C GLU A 97 -9.89 -1.54 -5.03
N PHE A 98 -8.90 -2.46 -4.97
CA PHE A 98 -8.77 -3.44 -3.90
C PHE A 98 -8.56 -2.80 -2.53
N LEU A 99 -7.73 -1.76 -2.44
CA LEU A 99 -7.42 -1.07 -1.18
C LEU A 99 -8.68 -0.48 -0.51
N TYR A 100 -9.66 -0.03 -1.30
CA TYR A 100 -10.87 0.62 -0.80
C TYR A 100 -12.16 -0.20 -0.99
N GLN A 101 -12.05 -1.48 -1.32
CA GLN A 101 -13.19 -2.38 -1.55
C GLN A 101 -13.85 -2.87 -0.24
N GLY A 102 -14.40 -1.95 0.57
CA GLY A 102 -15.25 -2.31 1.72
C GLY A 102 -14.56 -2.89 2.93
N ASN A 103 -13.27 -3.19 2.86
CA ASN A 103 -12.50 -3.73 3.96
C ASN A 103 -11.18 -2.95 4.13
N PRO A 104 -11.07 -2.09 5.16
CA PRO A 104 -9.84 -1.36 5.46
C PRO A 104 -8.63 -2.26 5.73
N GLY A 105 -8.85 -3.53 6.10
CA GLY A 105 -7.80 -4.54 6.29
C GLY A 105 -7.12 -5.00 4.99
N ASN A 106 -7.67 -4.67 3.81
CA ASN A 106 -7.06 -4.99 2.52
C ASN A 106 -5.66 -4.39 2.37
N VAL A 107 -5.39 -3.26 3.04
CA VAL A 107 -4.07 -2.63 3.10
C VAL A 107 -2.98 -3.57 3.64
N CYS A 108 -3.34 -4.52 4.50
CA CYS A 108 -2.38 -5.44 5.11
C CYS A 108 -1.83 -6.48 4.13
N ARG A 109 -2.51 -6.73 3.01
CA ARG A 109 -2.00 -7.62 1.95
C ARG A 109 -0.91 -6.94 1.13
N PHE A 110 -1.03 -5.63 0.89
CA PHE A 110 -0.09 -4.86 0.07
C PHE A 110 0.37 -3.56 0.76
N PRO A 111 0.98 -3.64 1.95
CA PRO A 111 1.32 -2.46 2.73
C PRO A 111 2.33 -1.57 2.00
N ALA A 112 3.30 -2.16 1.30
CA ALA A 112 4.30 -1.43 0.53
C ALA A 112 3.70 -0.68 -0.68
N ARG A 113 2.75 -1.31 -1.40
CA ARG A 113 2.04 -0.66 -2.53
C ARG A 113 1.25 0.56 -2.04
N TYR A 114 0.49 0.40 -0.96
CA TYR A 114 -0.26 1.51 -0.38
C TYR A 114 0.65 2.62 0.15
N PHE A 115 1.71 2.27 0.90
CA PHE A 115 2.66 3.24 1.44
C PHE A 115 3.28 4.10 0.33
N TRP A 116 3.72 3.48 -0.77
CA TRP A 116 4.26 4.21 -1.91
C TRP A 116 3.19 5.07 -2.60
N LEU A 117 1.99 4.52 -2.87
CA LEU A 117 0.91 5.27 -3.51
C LEU A 117 0.47 6.48 -2.68
N GLN A 118 0.47 6.37 -1.36
CA GLN A 118 0.14 7.48 -0.45
C GLN A 118 1.13 8.65 -0.57
N GLN A 119 2.39 8.39 -0.95
CA GLN A 119 3.37 9.45 -1.20
C GLN A 119 3.13 10.15 -2.55
N GLN A 120 2.51 9.47 -3.51
CA GLN A 120 2.32 9.96 -4.87
C GLN A 120 0.95 10.60 -5.09
N LEU A 121 -0.08 10.14 -4.37
CA LEU A 121 -1.47 10.51 -4.56
C LEU A 121 -2.12 10.91 -3.23
N PRO A 122 -3.12 11.82 -3.23
CA PRO A 122 -3.87 12.19 -2.05
C PRO A 122 -4.87 11.08 -1.66
N LEU A 123 -4.35 9.99 -1.11
CA LEU A 123 -5.14 8.83 -0.71
C LEU A 123 -5.78 9.03 0.68
N PRO A 124 -7.05 8.61 0.87
CA PRO A 124 -7.63 8.44 2.20
C PRO A 124 -6.78 7.50 3.07
N LYS A 125 -6.85 7.65 4.40
CA LYS A 125 -5.89 6.98 5.30
C LYS A 125 -6.41 5.60 5.69
N LEU A 126 -5.73 4.56 5.22
CA LEU A 126 -5.96 3.18 5.66
C LEU A 126 -5.10 2.81 6.88
N PRO A 127 -5.59 1.91 7.75
CA PRO A 127 -4.97 1.61 9.04
C PRO A 127 -3.78 0.63 8.92
N LEU A 128 -2.67 1.08 8.33
CA LEU A 128 -1.42 0.28 8.25
C LEU A 128 -0.92 -0.22 9.61
N GLU A 129 -1.07 0.61 10.65
CA GLU A 129 -0.65 0.28 12.02
C GLU A 129 -1.53 -0.78 12.68
N SER A 130 -2.62 -1.20 12.03
CA SER A 130 -3.45 -2.34 12.49
C SER A 130 -3.04 -3.67 11.86
N CYS A 131 -2.03 -3.70 10.97
CA CYS A 131 -1.58 -4.91 10.29
C CYS A 131 -0.60 -5.72 11.16
N PRO A 132 -1.01 -6.86 11.76
CA PRO A 132 -0.19 -7.54 12.78
C PRO A 132 1.12 -8.08 12.23
N ASP A 133 1.12 -8.61 11.01
CA ASP A 133 2.31 -9.15 10.37
C ASP A 133 3.32 -8.07 10.00
N LEU A 134 2.85 -6.90 9.56
CA LEU A 134 3.70 -5.75 9.29
C LEU A 134 4.36 -5.24 10.58
N ILE A 135 3.59 -5.11 11.65
CA ILE A 135 4.10 -4.70 12.96
C ILE A 135 5.15 -5.70 13.45
N ARG A 136 4.85 -7.00 13.36
CA ARG A 136 5.77 -8.07 13.74
C ARG A 136 7.06 -8.02 12.92
N PHE A 137 6.96 -7.80 11.61
CA PHE A 137 8.11 -7.66 10.72
C PHE A 137 9.00 -6.48 11.14
N ARG A 138 8.41 -5.28 11.33
CA ARG A 138 9.16 -4.07 11.76
C ARG A 138 9.85 -4.25 13.11
N LYS A 139 9.22 -4.94 14.06
CA LYS A 139 9.81 -5.24 15.37
C LYS A 139 10.99 -6.20 15.30
N LYS A 140 10.92 -7.21 14.42
CA LYS A 140 12.00 -8.19 14.26
C LYS A 140 13.19 -7.62 13.48
N ALA A 141 12.94 -6.73 12.52
CA ALA A 141 13.96 -6.12 11.68
C ALA A 141 13.92 -4.58 11.79
N PRO A 142 14.40 -4.00 12.89
CA PRO A 142 14.50 -2.55 13.01
C PRO A 142 15.50 -1.99 11.99
N MET A 143 15.16 -0.87 11.38
CA MET A 143 15.93 -0.20 10.33
C MET A 143 16.31 1.23 10.78
N GLU A 144 16.97 1.36 11.92
CA GLU A 144 17.41 2.66 12.45
C GLU A 144 18.71 3.12 11.79
N HIS A 145 19.60 2.17 11.49
CA HIS A 145 20.88 2.40 10.84
C HIS A 145 21.06 1.43 9.67
N ILE A 146 21.56 1.94 8.55
CA ILE A 146 21.92 1.17 7.36
C ILE A 146 23.40 1.41 7.08
N SER A 147 24.16 0.35 6.86
CA SER A 147 25.59 0.42 6.55
C SER A 147 25.95 -0.57 5.46
N LEU A 148 26.82 -0.17 4.53
CA LEU A 148 27.44 -1.10 3.60
C LEU A 148 28.68 -1.69 4.27
N VAL A 149 28.69 -2.99 4.52
CA VAL A 149 29.77 -3.70 5.20
C VAL A 149 30.52 -4.56 4.19
N TYR A 150 31.85 -4.52 4.28
CA TYR A 150 32.75 -5.30 3.45
C TYR A 150 33.62 -6.21 4.34
N ALA A 151 33.55 -7.52 4.14
CA ALA A 151 34.26 -8.52 4.94
C ALA A 151 35.39 -9.16 4.14
N SER A 152 36.57 -8.53 4.09
CA SER A 152 37.76 -9.12 3.45
C SER A 152 39.05 -8.75 4.17
N GLU A 153 40.02 -9.67 4.13
CA GLU A 153 41.38 -9.47 4.64
C GLU A 153 42.30 -8.77 3.61
N THR A 154 41.91 -8.68 2.34
CA THR A 154 42.70 -8.00 1.28
C THR A 154 41.79 -7.36 0.22
N ALA A 155 41.82 -6.03 0.12
CA ALA A 155 41.02 -5.23 -0.81
C ALA A 155 41.61 -5.14 -2.24
N SER A 156 42.28 -6.20 -2.71
CA SER A 156 43.15 -6.13 -3.90
C SER A 156 42.49 -6.59 -5.21
N GLN A 157 41.32 -7.25 -5.19
CA GLN A 157 40.61 -7.69 -6.40
C GLN A 157 39.11 -7.30 -6.40
N PRO A 158 38.66 -6.46 -7.36
CA PRO A 158 37.27 -5.99 -7.45
C PRO A 158 36.19 -7.08 -7.53
N ALA A 159 36.50 -8.23 -8.14
CA ALA A 159 35.56 -9.35 -8.26
C ALA A 159 35.27 -10.05 -6.92
N GLY A 160 36.23 -10.05 -5.99
CA GLY A 160 36.01 -10.53 -4.62
C GLY A 160 35.21 -9.54 -3.76
N ILE A 161 35.20 -8.25 -4.13
CA ILE A 161 34.56 -7.21 -3.32
C ILE A 161 33.05 -7.42 -3.20
N LEU A 162 32.39 -7.80 -4.30
CA LEU A 162 30.94 -7.97 -4.35
C LEU A 162 30.43 -9.19 -3.58
N GLY A 163 31.18 -10.30 -3.58
CA GLY A 163 30.82 -11.51 -2.84
C GLY A 163 30.98 -11.37 -1.32
N HIS A 164 31.68 -10.34 -0.87
CA HIS A 164 31.96 -10.05 0.54
C HIS A 164 31.34 -8.73 1.03
N ALA A 165 30.57 -8.04 0.17
CA ALA A 165 29.84 -6.83 0.52
C ALA A 165 28.36 -7.15 0.81
N PHE A 166 27.85 -6.64 1.92
CA PHE A 166 26.44 -6.80 2.31
C PHE A 166 25.90 -5.54 2.97
N LEU A 167 24.60 -5.31 2.87
CA LEU A 167 23.95 -4.26 3.65
C LEU A 167 23.68 -4.79 5.05
N LYS A 168 24.19 -4.10 6.06
CA LYS A 168 23.84 -4.31 7.46
C LYS A 168 22.77 -3.30 7.84
N ILE A 169 21.62 -3.79 8.27
CA ILE A 169 20.60 -2.99 8.95
C ILE A 169 20.66 -3.27 10.44
N SER A 170 20.59 -2.24 11.28
CA SER A 170 20.63 -2.40 12.73
C SER A 170 19.72 -1.42 13.44
N GLY A 171 19.32 -1.78 14.65
CA GLY A 171 18.52 -0.92 15.53
C GLY A 171 18.14 -1.67 16.81
N MET A 172 17.29 -1.05 17.61
CA MET A 172 16.77 -1.66 18.83
C MET A 172 15.50 -2.47 18.55
N ASN A 173 15.44 -3.69 19.05
CA ASN A 173 14.20 -4.48 19.05
C ASN A 173 13.24 -4.02 20.16
N ASP A 174 12.06 -4.62 20.23
CA ASP A 174 11.03 -4.31 21.23
C ASP A 174 11.41 -4.71 22.67
N GLN A 175 12.49 -5.46 22.84
CA GLN A 175 13.09 -5.80 24.15
C GLN A 175 14.22 -4.85 24.54
N GLY A 176 14.48 -3.80 23.75
CA GLY A 176 15.59 -2.86 23.99
C GLY A 176 16.97 -3.44 23.70
N GLN A 177 17.04 -4.55 22.94
CA GLN A 177 18.29 -5.19 22.55
C GLN A 177 18.71 -4.72 21.15
N GLY A 178 19.98 -4.38 20.98
CA GLY A 178 20.54 -4.06 19.67
C GLY A 178 20.59 -5.30 18.79
N VAL A 179 19.85 -5.30 17.68
CA VAL A 179 19.85 -6.36 16.68
C VAL A 179 20.45 -5.85 15.38
N SER A 180 21.07 -6.75 14.62
CA SER A 180 21.65 -6.47 13.32
C SER A 180 21.30 -7.59 12.34
N HIS A 181 20.86 -7.21 11.15
CA HIS A 181 20.55 -8.14 10.06
C HIS A 181 21.44 -7.83 8.86
N ALA A 182 21.93 -8.89 8.21
CA ALA A 182 22.70 -8.80 6.98
C ALA A 182 21.79 -9.13 5.79
N ILE A 183 21.78 -8.24 4.80
CA ILE A 183 21.17 -8.44 3.49
C ILE A 183 22.32 -8.63 2.52
N SER A 184 22.53 -9.88 2.13
CA SER A 184 23.57 -10.25 1.17
C SER A 184 23.00 -10.19 -0.25
N PHE A 185 23.86 -9.84 -1.19
CA PHE A 185 23.55 -9.88 -2.61
C PHE A 185 24.28 -11.04 -3.25
N TYR A 186 23.64 -11.71 -4.20
CA TYR A 186 24.31 -12.68 -5.06
C TYR A 186 24.28 -12.14 -6.48
N THR A 187 25.42 -12.13 -7.14
CA THR A 187 25.53 -11.55 -8.48
C THR A 187 25.41 -12.68 -9.51
N ASP A 188 24.37 -12.63 -10.33
CA ASP A 188 24.29 -13.37 -11.60
C ASP A 188 24.68 -12.40 -12.72
N THR A 189 25.98 -12.31 -13.02
CA THR A 189 26.50 -11.30 -13.94
C THR A 189 26.49 -11.77 -15.39
N ASN A 190 25.66 -11.15 -16.22
CA ASN A 190 25.77 -11.24 -17.69
C ASN A 190 26.85 -10.31 -18.28
N THR A 191 27.60 -9.57 -17.45
CA THR A 191 28.59 -8.58 -17.92
C THR A 191 29.78 -8.44 -16.96
N ILE A 192 30.94 -8.00 -17.47
CA ILE A 192 32.20 -7.83 -16.70
C ILE A 192 32.43 -6.36 -16.30
N ASN A 193 31.51 -5.44 -16.62
CA ASN A 193 31.63 -4.02 -16.29
C ASN A 193 31.32 -3.75 -14.80
N PHE A 194 32.35 -3.85 -13.95
CA PHE A 194 32.23 -3.72 -12.50
C PHE A 194 31.64 -2.37 -12.03
N PRO A 195 32.12 -1.18 -12.49
CA PRO A 195 31.54 0.09 -12.03
C PRO A 195 30.04 0.21 -12.32
N LYS A 196 29.60 -0.24 -13.50
CA LYS A 196 28.18 -0.27 -13.87
C LYS A 196 27.41 -1.27 -12.99
N LEU A 197 27.96 -2.46 -12.75
CA LEU A 197 27.35 -3.44 -11.83
C LEU A 197 27.18 -2.90 -10.41
N PHE A 198 28.16 -2.18 -9.87
CA PHE A 198 28.04 -1.56 -8.55
C PHE A 198 26.94 -0.51 -8.51
N PHE A 199 26.89 0.38 -9.51
CA PHE A 199 25.84 1.40 -9.62
C PHE A 199 24.46 0.76 -9.78
N ASP A 200 24.37 -0.23 -10.66
CA ASP A 200 23.12 -0.94 -10.92
C ASP A 200 22.66 -1.71 -9.68
N SER A 201 23.56 -2.37 -8.95
CA SER A 201 23.21 -3.12 -7.73
C SER A 201 22.75 -2.23 -6.58
N LEU A 202 23.45 -1.11 -6.37
CA LEU A 202 23.29 -0.29 -5.16
C LEU A 202 22.30 0.85 -5.34
N VAL A 203 22.21 1.41 -6.55
CA VAL A 203 21.44 2.64 -6.81
C VAL A 203 20.18 2.32 -7.60
N THR A 204 20.28 1.64 -8.74
CA THR A 204 19.12 1.43 -9.61
C THR A 204 18.37 0.13 -9.33
N GLY A 205 18.98 -0.81 -8.60
CA GLY A 205 18.56 -2.20 -8.52
C GLY A 205 18.93 -2.97 -9.80
N MET A 206 19.37 -4.22 -9.63
CA MET A 206 19.55 -5.16 -10.75
C MET A 206 18.31 -6.04 -10.94
N VAL A 207 17.97 -6.29 -12.20
CA VAL A 207 16.88 -7.20 -12.59
C VAL A 207 17.33 -8.63 -12.32
N THR A 208 16.54 -9.38 -11.54
CA THR A 208 16.92 -10.68 -10.95
C THR A 208 16.84 -11.90 -11.89
N THR A 209 16.82 -11.71 -13.21
CA THR A 209 16.57 -12.82 -14.13
C THR A 209 17.84 -13.52 -14.63
N ARG A 210 17.86 -14.83 -14.42
CA ARG A 210 18.56 -15.82 -15.26
C ARG A 210 18.07 -15.68 -16.71
N PRO A 211 18.93 -15.45 -17.72
CA PRO A 211 18.51 -15.60 -19.11
C PRO A 211 18.13 -17.07 -19.37
N PRO A 212 17.23 -17.36 -20.33
CA PRO A 212 16.89 -18.73 -20.72
C PRO A 212 18.12 -19.54 -21.16
#